data_AF-A0A8J2T7N8-F1
#
_entry.id   AF-A0A8J2T7N8-F1
#
_cell.length_a   1.000
_cell.length_b   1.000
_cell.length_c   1.000
_cell.angle_alpha   90.00
_cell.angle_beta   90.00
_cell.angle_gamma   90.00
#
_symmetry.space_group_name_H-M   'P 1'
#
loop_
_entity.id
_entity.type
_entity.pdbx_description
1 polymer ?
#
loop_
_entity_poly.entity_id
_entity_poly.type
_entity_poly.pdbx_seq_one_letter_code
_entity_poly.pdbx_strand_id
1 'polypeptide(L)'
;MAIISTLPQFPDVKIYVSLWEDVSNANELRSRISELPCALIDARAVCSREQVFAAIYRALIESKYGKLKTKSLHAECLYCLSPTSNIGEAFKNFGIKDDSTALIVIQILEHDNDAQRLEGNEVQFDDEALARIMDLPLIKKV
;
A
#
# COMPACT_ATOMS: atom_id res chain seq x y z
N MET A 1 -0.31 -0.56 -15.08
CA MET A 1 1.15 -0.66 -15.20
C MET A 1 1.80 -0.11 -13.95
N ALA A 2 2.52 -0.98 -13.26
CA ALA A 2 3.20 -0.73 -12.00
C ALA A 2 4.32 0.28 -12.18
N ILE A 3 4.50 1.12 -11.16
CA ILE A 3 5.63 2.04 -11.07
C ILE A 3 6.74 1.33 -10.29
N ILE A 4 7.90 1.22 -10.92
CA ILE A 4 9.16 0.90 -10.24
C ILE A 4 9.81 2.24 -9.89
N SER A 5 10.05 2.45 -8.61
CA SER A 5 10.65 3.69 -8.10
C SER A 5 11.74 3.38 -7.08
N THR A 6 12.62 4.36 -6.88
CA THR A 6 13.58 4.39 -5.78
C THR A 6 13.49 5.75 -5.13
N LEU A 7 13.77 5.82 -3.83
CA LEU A 7 13.83 7.09 -3.12
C LEU A 7 15.29 7.57 -3.08
N PRO A 8 15.58 8.87 -3.27
CA PRO A 8 16.97 9.36 -3.34
C PRO A 8 17.86 8.98 -2.15
N GLN A 9 17.29 8.89 -0.94
CA GLN A 9 18.02 8.52 0.28
C GLN A 9 18.18 6.99 0.46
N PHE A 10 17.46 6.20 -0.34
CA PHE A 10 17.43 4.74 -0.30
C PHE A 10 17.63 4.17 -1.72
N PRO A 11 18.81 4.41 -2.36
CA PRO A 11 19.04 4.04 -3.76
C PRO A 11 19.02 2.53 -4.00
N ASP A 12 19.36 1.74 -2.98
CA ASP A 12 19.42 0.27 -3.05
C ASP A 12 18.06 -0.40 -2.83
N VAL A 13 17.01 0.36 -2.51
CA VAL A 13 15.68 -0.16 -2.21
C VAL A 13 14.78 0.04 -3.43
N LYS A 14 14.34 -1.06 -4.03
CA LYS A 14 13.37 -1.02 -5.14
C LYS A 14 11.94 -1.05 -4.59
N ILE A 15 11.14 -0.08 -5.01
CA ILE A 15 9.74 0.04 -4.62
C ILE A 15 8.89 -0.22 -5.84
N TYR A 16 8.00 -1.21 -5.75
CA TYR A 16 7.01 -1.51 -6.76
C TYR A 16 5.64 -1.11 -6.22
N VAL A 17 4.95 -0.23 -6.93
CA VAL A 17 3.57 0.17 -6.61
C VAL A 17 2.68 -0.12 -7.81
N SER A 18 1.64 -0.90 -7.60
CA SER A 18 0.64 -1.21 -8.62
C SER A 18 -0.77 -0.92 -8.12
N LEU A 19 -1.65 -0.56 -9.06
CA LEU A 19 -3.07 -0.31 -8.82
C LEU A 19 -3.87 -1.36 -9.58
N TRP A 20 -4.80 -1.98 -8.89
CA TRP A 20 -5.64 -3.06 -9.42
C TRP A 20 -7.09 -2.66 -9.30
N GLU A 21 -7.86 -2.86 -10.37
CA GLU A 21 -9.31 -2.69 -10.41
C GLU A 21 -9.97 -4.05 -10.74
N ASP A 22 -11.29 -4.12 -10.56
CA ASP A 22 -12.10 -5.34 -10.75
C ASP A 22 -11.63 -6.55 -9.94
N VAL A 23 -11.06 -6.31 -8.76
CA VAL A 23 -10.57 -7.39 -7.89
C VAL A 23 -11.76 -8.12 -7.26
N SER A 24 -11.83 -9.43 -7.47
CA SER A 24 -12.93 -10.29 -7.00
C SER A 24 -12.54 -11.25 -5.86
N ASN A 25 -11.26 -11.34 -5.53
CA ASN A 25 -10.70 -12.27 -4.53
C ASN A 25 -10.11 -11.55 -3.31
N ALA A 26 -10.56 -10.33 -3.00
CA ALA A 26 -10.03 -9.54 -1.88
C ALA A 26 -10.20 -10.24 -0.52
N ASN A 27 -11.27 -11.00 -0.33
CA ASN A 27 -11.49 -11.84 0.85
C ASN A 27 -10.39 -12.91 1.02
N GLU A 28 -9.99 -13.59 -0.06
CA GLU A 28 -8.90 -14.57 -0.06
C GLU A 28 -7.57 -13.88 0.24
N LEU A 29 -7.27 -12.78 -0.45
CA LEU A 29 -6.06 -11.99 -0.26
C LEU A 29 -5.92 -11.51 1.20
N ARG A 30 -7.03 -11.05 1.79
CA ARG A 30 -7.07 -10.62 3.19
C ARG A 30 -6.80 -11.78 4.15
N SER A 31 -7.29 -12.99 3.84
CA SER A 31 -7.05 -14.16 4.70
C SER A 31 -5.58 -14.60 4.74
N ARG A 32 -4.81 -14.31 3.68
CA ARG A 32 -3.41 -14.71 3.53
C ARG A 32 -2.41 -13.54 3.64
N ILE A 33 -2.86 -12.35 4.02
CA ILE A 33 -2.04 -11.13 4.06
C ILE A 33 -0.72 -11.29 4.84
N SER A 34 -0.70 -12.11 5.89
CA SER A 34 0.51 -12.36 6.69
C SER A 34 1.58 -13.16 5.96
N GLU A 35 1.22 -13.86 4.88
CA GLU A 35 2.11 -14.67 4.04
C GLU A 35 2.62 -13.89 2.82
N LEU A 36 1.97 -12.77 2.48
CA LEU A 36 2.31 -12.00 1.29
C LEU A 36 3.44 -11.00 1.60
N PRO A 37 4.53 -10.98 0.82
CA PRO A 37 5.59 -9.98 0.93
C PRO A 37 5.16 -8.64 0.31
N CYS A 38 3.96 -8.17 0.62
CA CYS A 38 3.41 -6.92 0.11
C CYS A 38 2.47 -6.26 1.12
N ALA A 39 2.22 -4.97 0.89
CA ALA A 39 1.18 -4.22 1.57
C ALA A 39 -0.04 -4.15 0.64
N LEU A 40 -1.21 -4.60 1.11
CA LEU A 40 -2.47 -4.45 0.39
C LEU A 40 -3.29 -3.32 1.01
N ILE A 41 -3.50 -2.26 0.24
CA ILE A 41 -4.19 -1.04 0.64
C ILE A 41 -5.50 -0.91 -0.14
N ASP A 42 -6.58 -0.53 0.54
CA ASP A 42 -7.86 -0.18 -0.09
C ASP A 42 -7.70 1.14 -0.85
N ALA A 43 -7.75 1.09 -2.18
CA ALA A 43 -7.52 2.26 -3.03
C ALA A 43 -8.54 3.38 -2.78
N ARG A 44 -9.73 3.05 -2.24
CA ARG A 44 -10.78 4.02 -1.87
C ARG A 44 -10.30 5.00 -0.78
N ALA A 45 -9.31 4.62 0.03
CA ALA A 45 -8.79 5.42 1.14
C ALA A 45 -7.58 6.31 0.79
N VAL A 46 -7.18 6.36 -0.48
CA VAL A 46 -5.98 7.07 -0.94
C VAL A 46 -6.35 8.06 -2.03
N CYS A 47 -5.89 9.30 -1.91
CA CYS A 47 -6.24 10.38 -2.85
C CYS A 47 -5.15 10.70 -3.88
N SER A 48 -3.90 10.30 -3.65
CA SER A 48 -2.78 10.64 -4.54
C SER A 48 -1.60 9.68 -4.39
N ARG A 49 -0.73 9.66 -5.40
CA ARG A 49 0.55 8.95 -5.33
C ARG A 49 1.48 9.54 -4.30
N GLU A 50 1.46 10.86 -4.13
CA GLU A 50 2.28 11.54 -3.13
C GLU A 50 1.99 11.01 -1.73
N GLN A 51 0.72 10.80 -1.38
CA GLN A 51 0.32 10.20 -0.11
C GLN A 51 0.93 8.80 0.08
N VAL A 52 0.91 7.96 -0.96
CA VAL A 52 1.49 6.61 -0.92
C VAL A 52 3.00 6.67 -0.74
N PHE A 53 3.70 7.47 -1.55
CA PHE A 53 5.15 7.59 -1.46
C PHE A 53 5.62 8.25 -0.16
N ALA A 54 4.84 9.19 0.40
CA ALA A 54 5.12 9.76 1.71
C ALA A 54 5.04 8.70 2.83
N ALA A 55 4.06 7.79 2.77
CA ALA A 55 3.94 6.69 3.71
C ALA A 55 5.09 5.68 3.55
N ILE A 56 5.47 5.33 2.32
CA ILE A 56 6.62 4.46 2.04
C ILE A 56 7.91 5.09 2.57
N TYR A 57 8.14 6.38 2.30
CA TYR A 57 9.30 7.10 2.81
C TYR A 57 9.35 7.09 4.34
N ARG A 58 8.23 7.38 5.01
CA ARG A 58 8.14 7.34 6.48
C ARG A 58 8.45 5.95 7.02
N ALA A 59 7.89 4.90 6.41
CA ALA A 59 8.15 3.51 6.81
C ALA A 59 9.65 3.14 6.66
N LEU A 60 10.30 3.57 5.57
CA LEU A 60 11.73 3.34 5.36
C LEU A 60 12.62 4.09 6.35
N ILE A 61 12.25 5.32 6.71
CA ILE A 61 12.93 6.09 7.76
C ILE A 61 12.86 5.35 9.10
N GLU A 62 11.67 4.89 9.50
CA GLU A 62 11.49 4.15 10.75
C GLU A 62 12.21 2.80 10.74
N SER A 63 12.25 2.13 9.58
CA SER A 63 12.99 0.88 9.42
C SER A 63 14.51 1.05 9.55
N LYS A 64 15.07 2.11 8.94
CA LYS A 64 16.52 2.32 8.86
C LYS A 64 17.10 3.03 10.07
N TYR A 65 16.39 4.01 10.62
CA TYR A 65 16.91 4.91 11.67
C TYR A 65 16.10 4.87 12.96
N GLY A 66 14.92 4.26 12.96
CA GLY A 66 13.99 4.23 14.08
C GLY A 66 13.71 2.81 14.55
N LYS A 67 12.43 2.55 14.84
CA LYS A 67 11.93 1.23 15.19
C LYS A 67 10.54 1.05 14.60
N LEU A 68 10.38 0.00 13.80
CA LEU A 68 9.07 -0.42 13.31
C LEU A 68 8.11 -0.66 14.49
N LYS A 69 6.90 -0.09 14.39
CA LYS A 69 5.83 -0.37 15.35
C LYS A 69 5.05 -1.62 14.98
N THR A 70 5.06 -1.97 13.70
CA THR A 70 4.43 -3.17 13.14
C THR A 70 5.45 -4.30 12.97
N LYS A 71 4.99 -5.44 12.45
CA LYS A 71 5.81 -6.67 12.30
C LYS A 71 6.62 -6.72 11.00
N SER A 72 6.37 -5.83 10.05
CA SER A 72 7.07 -5.81 8.75
C SER A 72 7.05 -4.41 8.15
N LEU A 73 8.00 -4.12 7.25
CA LEU A 73 8.06 -2.85 6.53
C LEU A 73 6.79 -2.57 5.71
N HIS A 74 6.18 -3.61 5.13
CA HIS A 74 4.91 -3.53 4.40
C HIS A 74 3.74 -3.14 5.31
N ALA A 75 3.63 -3.75 6.48
CA ALA A 75 2.62 -3.38 7.46
C ALA A 75 2.87 -1.95 8.01
N GLU A 76 4.14 -1.55 8.11
CA GLU A 76 4.52 -0.19 8.50
C GLU A 76 4.07 0.84 7.47
N CYS A 77 4.00 0.50 6.18
CA CYS A 77 3.45 1.40 5.14
C CYS A 77 1.97 1.71 5.39
N LEU A 78 1.14 0.71 5.73
CA LEU A 78 -0.26 0.93 6.12
C LEU A 78 -0.36 1.78 7.39
N TYR A 79 0.46 1.47 8.39
CA TYR A 79 0.54 2.28 9.60
C TYR A 79 0.95 3.73 9.28
N CYS A 80 1.84 3.91 8.30
CA CYS A 80 2.34 5.20 7.88
C CYS A 80 1.33 6.05 7.12
N LEU A 81 0.27 5.44 6.58
CA LEU A 81 -0.86 6.17 6.00
C LEU A 81 -1.79 6.76 7.07
N SER A 82 -1.82 6.17 8.27
CA SER A 82 -2.72 6.60 9.34
C SER A 82 -2.32 7.95 9.95
N PRO A 83 -3.31 8.83 10.23
CA PRO A 83 -3.09 10.04 11.01
C PRO A 83 -2.99 9.73 12.52
N THR A 84 -3.45 8.55 12.96
CA THR A 84 -3.42 8.14 14.38
C THR A 84 -2.32 7.11 14.64
N SER A 85 -1.92 6.97 15.91
CA SER A 85 -0.93 5.97 16.32
C SER A 85 -1.52 4.58 16.57
N ASN A 86 -2.81 4.35 16.29
CA ASN A 86 -3.48 3.09 16.52
C ASN A 86 -3.30 2.14 15.32
N ILE A 87 -2.53 1.08 15.50
CA ILE A 87 -2.23 0.10 14.44
C ILE A 87 -3.50 -0.60 13.93
N GLY A 88 -4.41 -0.97 14.84
CA GLY A 88 -5.65 -1.66 14.47
C GLY A 88 -6.58 -0.77 13.65
N GLU A 89 -6.64 0.53 13.99
CA GLU A 89 -7.38 1.52 13.23
C GLU A 89 -6.75 1.79 11.86
N ALA A 90 -5.42 1.90 11.80
CA ALA A 90 -4.70 2.05 10.52
C ALA A 90 -5.04 0.90 9.56
N PHE A 91 -4.98 -0.34 10.04
CA PHE A 91 -5.28 -1.52 9.21
C PHE A 91 -6.75 -1.60 8.84
N LYS A 92 -7.65 -1.17 9.71
CA LYS A 92 -9.09 -1.11 9.41
C LYS A 92 -9.44 -0.05 8.36
N ASN A 93 -8.79 1.12 8.42
CA ASN A 93 -9.11 2.26 7.56
C ASN A 93 -8.42 2.18 6.19
N PHE A 94 -7.16 1.74 6.15
CA PHE A 94 -6.35 1.71 4.93
C PHE A 94 -6.12 0.31 4.37
N GLY A 95 -6.26 -0.75 5.17
CA GLY A 95 -6.14 -2.12 4.68
C GLY A 95 -7.35 -2.54 3.86
N ILE A 96 -7.15 -3.53 2.99
CA ILE A 96 -8.24 -4.10 2.19
C ILE A 96 -9.34 -4.70 3.04
N LYS A 97 -10.55 -4.67 2.50
CA LYS A 97 -11.77 -5.26 3.06
C LYS A 97 -12.20 -6.44 2.21
N ASP A 98 -13.09 -7.28 2.73
CA ASP A 98 -13.61 -8.42 1.98
C ASP A 98 -14.37 -7.98 0.70
N ASP A 99 -14.85 -6.73 0.66
CA ASP A 99 -15.56 -6.10 -0.46
C ASP A 99 -14.70 -5.17 -1.32
N SER A 100 -13.38 -5.11 -1.08
CA SER A 100 -12.50 -4.21 -1.83
C SER A 100 -12.39 -4.66 -3.29
N THR A 101 -12.82 -3.79 -4.22
CA THR A 101 -12.73 -4.02 -5.67
C THR A 101 -11.53 -3.34 -6.31
N ALA A 102 -10.88 -2.41 -5.60
CA ALA A 102 -9.70 -1.69 -6.06
C ALA A 102 -8.61 -1.67 -4.98
N LEU A 103 -7.40 -2.08 -5.34
CA LEU A 103 -6.28 -2.28 -4.43
C LEU A 103 -5.03 -1.52 -4.88
N ILE A 104 -4.34 -0.89 -3.94
CA ILE A 104 -2.95 -0.47 -4.12
C ILE A 104 -2.06 -1.52 -3.47
N VAL A 105 -1.03 -1.93 -4.19
CA VAL A 105 -0.13 -3.00 -3.78
C VAL A 105 1.27 -2.43 -3.75
N ILE A 106 1.88 -2.46 -2.56
CA ILE A 106 3.25 -1.99 -2.35
C ILE A 106 4.14 -3.19 -2.08
N GLN A 107 5.20 -3.34 -2.85
CA GLN A 107 6.28 -4.29 -2.60
C GLN A 107 7.59 -3.52 -2.48
N ILE A 108 8.30 -3.75 -1.37
CA ILE A 108 9.59 -3.13 -1.11
C ILE A 108 10.63 -4.24 -1.07
N LEU A 109 11.55 -4.18 -2.02
CA LEU A 109 12.53 -5.23 -2.26
C LEU A 109 13.94 -4.66 -2.03
N GLU A 110 14.62 -5.19 -1.03
CA GLU A 110 16.05 -4.93 -0.76
C GLU A 110 16.97 -5.82 -1.62
N HIS A 111 16.41 -6.86 -2.23
CA HIS A 111 17.07 -7.81 -3.12
C HIS A 111 16.19 -8.10 -4.35
N ASP A 112 16.77 -8.58 -5.46
CA ASP A 112 16.02 -8.98 -6.67
C ASP A 112 15.19 -10.25 -6.45
N ASN A 113 14.16 -10.14 -5.62
CA ASN A 113 13.08 -11.11 -5.54
C ASN A 113 12.00 -10.75 -6.56
N ASP A 114 11.32 -11.75 -7.11
CA ASP A 114 10.23 -11.51 -8.06
C ASP A 114 9.06 -10.82 -7.37
N ALA A 115 8.58 -9.73 -7.99
CA ALA A 115 7.35 -9.07 -7.62
C ALA A 115 6.18 -10.07 -7.68
N GLN A 116 5.42 -10.18 -6.60
CA GLN A 116 4.27 -11.09 -6.54
C GLN A 116 3.18 -10.61 -7.50
N ARG A 117 2.69 -11.52 -8.35
CA ARG A 117 1.55 -11.26 -9.24
C ARG A 117 0.25 -11.49 -8.51
N LEU A 118 -0.63 -10.50 -8.54
CA LEU A 118 -2.01 -10.62 -8.08
C LEU A 118 -2.93 -10.96 -9.24
N GLU A 119 -4.14 -11.42 -8.93
CA GLU A 119 -5.21 -11.62 -9.92
C GLU A 119 -6.07 -10.36 -10.00
N GLY A 120 -6.38 -9.92 -11.22
CA GLY A 120 -7.20 -8.73 -11.49
C GLY A 120 -6.69 -7.91 -12.67
N ASN A 121 -7.30 -6.75 -12.88
CA ASN A 121 -6.91 -5.82 -13.94
C ASN A 121 -5.93 -4.79 -13.39
N GLU A 122 -4.65 -4.93 -13.75
CA GLU A 122 -3.63 -3.95 -13.39
C GLU A 122 -3.77 -2.68 -14.25
N VAL A 123 -4.15 -1.57 -13.61
CA VAL A 123 -4.32 -0.27 -14.26
C VAL A 123 -3.11 0.64 -14.00
N GLN A 124 -3.04 1.77 -14.69
CA GLN A 124 -1.98 2.75 -14.46
C GLN A 124 -2.09 3.34 -13.06
N PHE A 125 -0.97 3.33 -12.31
CA PHE A 125 -0.91 4.00 -11.01
C PHE A 125 -0.57 5.48 -11.23
N ASP A 126 -1.60 6.31 -11.37
CA ASP A 126 -1.50 7.78 -11.46
C ASP A 126 -2.62 8.47 -10.67
N ASP A 127 -2.50 9.79 -10.52
CA ASP A 127 -3.44 10.57 -9.73
C ASP A 127 -4.83 10.68 -10.42
N GLU A 128 -4.91 10.50 -11.74
CA GLU A 128 -6.18 10.46 -12.47
C GLU A 128 -6.96 9.17 -12.17
N ALA A 129 -6.28 8.02 -12.12
CA ALA A 129 -6.87 6.75 -11.74
C ALA A 129 -7.30 6.75 -10.27
N LEU A 130 -6.44 7.24 -9.37
CA LEU A 130 -6.78 7.35 -7.95
C LEU A 130 -7.98 8.28 -7.72
N ALA A 131 -8.06 9.40 -8.43
CA ALA A 131 -9.20 10.32 -8.33
C ALA A 131 -10.54 9.69 -8.75
N ARG A 132 -10.54 8.71 -9.65
CA ARG A 132 -11.76 7.96 -10.03
C ARG A 132 -12.20 6.94 -8.98
N ILE A 133 -11.25 6.38 -8.23
CA ILE A 133 -11.48 5.28 -7.29
C ILE A 133 -11.74 5.78 -5.86
N MET A 134 -11.13 6.91 -5.48
CA MET A 134 -11.15 7.41 -4.11
C MET A 134 -12.56 7.73 -3.60
N ASP A 135 -12.79 7.39 -2.32
CA ASP A 135 -14.03 7.73 -1.61
C ASP A 135 -13.75 8.97 -0.72
N LEU A 136 -14.13 10.14 -1.23
CA LEU A 136 -13.96 11.42 -0.52
C LEU A 136 -14.65 11.44 0.86
N PRO A 137 -15.92 11.02 1.00
CA PRO A 137 -16.55 10.86 2.31
C PRO A 137 -15.77 9.98 3.28
N LEU A 138 -15.23 8.84 2.81
CA LEU A 138 -14.39 7.96 3.63
C LEU A 138 -13.11 8.68 4.08
N ILE A 139 -12.39 9.31 3.15
CA ILE A 139 -11.13 9.99 3.42
C ILE A 139 -11.31 11.15 4.42
N LYS A 140 -12.39 11.93 4.31
CA LYS A 140 -12.67 13.03 5.25
C LYS A 140 -13.05 12.57 6.65
N LYS A 141 -13.44 11.30 6.81
CA LYS A 141 -13.86 10.72 8.08
C LYS A 141 -12.69 10.11 8.86
N VAL A 142 -11.68 9.60 8.15
CA VAL A 142 -10.44 9.04 8.69
C VAL A 142 -9.50 10.16 9.13
#